data_AF-A0A524D3S1-F1
#
_entry.id   AF-A0A524D3S1-F1
#
_cell.length_a   1.000
_cell.length_b   1.000
_cell.length_c   1.000
_cell.angle_alpha   90.00
_cell.angle_beta   90.00
_cell.angle_gamma   90.00
#
_symmetry.space_group_name_H-M   'P 1'
#
loop_
_entity.id
_entity.type
_entity.pdbx_description
1 polymer ?
#
loop_
_entity_poly.entity_id
_entity_poly.type
_entity_poly.pdbx_seq_one_letter_code
_entity_poly.pdbx_strand_id
1 'polypeptide(L)'
;MSDKKYPETEQYKPHLMEWGVVSEDNYTNIYEIPVKRWDPLATVFIKTKEFGLQEKKRYYGHYSYISPIRGKRPSGFRESIPKRSELEKELMEELAIKDVFLAVTEGEPVYDELGNQIGDGFTIIITEDEMRRDNPFSDIPHRIERLPERCKAITLINRYPSMVRVINEKIRAQIKGELPSGSKLAQGINLVTVSRKFYPALDFESIPEEILHGIFLSMKSAILYAVEEAINKDYYDIIVTPFFNIGRMVGGSQPRIHSQVYIDLSGDGHGSRFESHLKAFKERGDNCHLCTSKHGEENYSRMVLETEYWIYF
;
A
#
# COMPACT_ATOMS: atom_id res chain seq x y z
N MET A 1 -9.33 -17.45 -35.15
CA MET A 1 -9.53 -16.32 -34.21
C MET A 1 -10.97 -16.38 -33.75
N SER A 2 -11.23 -17.02 -32.61
CA SER A 2 -12.56 -17.07 -32.00
C SER A 2 -12.61 -16.02 -30.89
N ASP A 3 -13.44 -15.00 -31.09
CA ASP A 3 -13.78 -14.04 -30.04
C ASP A 3 -14.44 -14.79 -28.88
N LYS A 4 -13.67 -15.03 -27.81
CA LYS A 4 -14.28 -15.37 -26.52
C LYS A 4 -14.92 -14.09 -25.99
N LYS A 5 -16.19 -13.89 -26.32
CA LYS A 5 -17.07 -13.02 -25.52
C LYS A 5 -17.16 -13.65 -24.13
N TYR A 6 -16.53 -13.02 -23.14
CA TYR A 6 -16.81 -13.31 -21.75
C TYR A 6 -18.30 -13.02 -21.49
N PRO A 7 -19.02 -13.89 -20.75
CA PRO A 7 -20.41 -13.66 -20.41
C PRO A 7 -20.54 -12.35 -19.62
N GLU A 8 -21.69 -11.68 -19.75
CA GLU A 8 -22.06 -10.50 -18.96
C GLU A 8 -21.67 -10.73 -17.50
N THR A 9 -20.89 -9.78 -16.98
CA THR A 9 -20.02 -9.87 -15.80
C THR A 9 -20.72 -10.45 -14.57
N GLU A 10 -20.24 -11.58 -14.07
CA GLU A 10 -20.46 -11.99 -12.68
C GLU A 10 -19.83 -10.91 -11.79
N GLN A 11 -20.66 -9.98 -11.32
CA GLN A 11 -20.20 -8.83 -10.54
C GLN A 11 -19.84 -9.32 -9.13
N TYR A 12 -18.55 -9.35 -8.83
CA TYR A 12 -18.07 -9.71 -7.50
C TYR A 12 -18.57 -8.70 -6.48
N LYS A 13 -19.16 -9.19 -5.38
CA LYS A 13 -19.55 -8.36 -4.25
C LYS A 13 -18.49 -8.48 -3.15
N PRO A 14 -17.74 -7.39 -2.85
CA PRO A 14 -16.75 -7.39 -1.78
C PRO A 14 -17.36 -7.77 -0.43
N HIS A 15 -16.73 -8.72 0.26
CA HIS A 15 -17.00 -8.87 1.69
C HIS A 15 -16.57 -7.59 2.43
N LEU A 16 -17.06 -7.42 3.68
CA LEU A 16 -16.71 -6.27 4.50
C LEU A 16 -15.20 -6.03 4.48
N MET A 17 -14.81 -4.80 4.12
CA MET A 17 -13.43 -4.31 4.07
C MET A 17 -12.53 -4.86 2.96
N GLU A 18 -12.97 -5.82 2.14
CA GLU A 18 -12.17 -6.21 0.97
C GLU A 18 -12.00 -4.99 0.03
N TRP A 19 -10.76 -4.73 -0.38
CA TRP A 19 -10.35 -3.51 -1.12
C TRP A 19 -10.76 -2.19 -0.43
N GLY A 20 -11.04 -2.23 0.86
CA GLY A 20 -11.36 -1.04 1.66
C GLY A 20 -12.78 -0.54 1.45
N VAL A 21 -13.70 -1.41 1.02
CA VAL A 21 -15.09 -1.05 0.71
C VAL A 21 -16.02 -1.38 1.88
N VAL A 22 -16.83 -0.39 2.27
CA VAL A 22 -17.92 -0.55 3.25
C VAL A 22 -19.21 -0.02 2.63
N SER A 23 -20.18 -0.90 2.44
CA SER A 23 -21.47 -0.63 1.82
C SER A 23 -22.62 -1.06 2.72
N GLU A 24 -23.85 -0.64 2.37
CA GLU A 24 -25.07 -1.12 3.05
C GLU A 24 -25.17 -2.65 3.01
N ASP A 25 -24.74 -3.25 1.90
CA ASP A 25 -24.87 -4.70 1.67
C ASP A 25 -23.83 -5.52 2.44
N ASN A 26 -22.65 -4.97 2.71
CA ASN A 26 -21.55 -5.72 3.33
C ASN A 26 -21.27 -5.34 4.78
N TYR A 27 -21.82 -4.22 5.29
CA TYR A 27 -21.60 -3.79 6.66
C TYR A 27 -22.29 -4.71 7.66
N THR A 28 -21.52 -5.39 8.49
CA THR A 28 -22.02 -6.33 9.50
C THR A 28 -21.75 -5.88 10.93
N ASN A 29 -20.58 -5.33 11.21
CA ASN A 29 -20.20 -4.86 12.55
C ASN A 29 -19.08 -3.82 12.51
N ILE A 30 -19.06 -2.95 13.53
CA ILE A 30 -18.05 -1.89 13.68
C ILE A 30 -16.64 -2.42 14.00
N TYR A 31 -16.53 -3.61 14.61
CA TYR A 31 -15.25 -4.15 15.08
C TYR A 31 -14.34 -4.58 13.93
N GLU A 32 -14.88 -4.81 12.74
CA GLU A 32 -14.11 -5.09 11.52
C GLU A 32 -13.66 -3.83 10.77
N ILE A 33 -14.14 -2.65 11.15
CA ILE A 33 -13.78 -1.37 10.54
C ILE A 33 -12.42 -0.89 11.06
N PRO A 34 -11.45 -0.58 10.18
CA PRO A 34 -10.17 -0.04 10.59
C PRO A 34 -10.27 1.30 11.31
N VAL A 35 -9.53 1.41 12.40
CA VAL A 35 -9.45 2.61 13.21
C VAL A 35 -8.01 3.03 13.47
N LYS A 36 -7.84 4.34 13.67
CA LYS A 36 -6.67 4.93 14.31
C LYS A 36 -6.99 5.11 15.78
N ARG A 37 -6.27 4.39 16.64
CA ARG A 37 -6.36 4.58 18.09
C ARG A 37 -5.22 5.46 18.54
N TRP A 38 -5.55 6.67 18.97
CA TRP A 38 -4.57 7.63 19.50
C TRP A 38 -4.21 7.25 20.93
N ASP A 39 -2.92 7.35 21.25
CA ASP A 39 -2.45 7.22 22.62
C ASP A 39 -2.81 8.49 23.39
N PRO A 40 -3.74 8.43 24.36
CA PRO A 40 -4.20 9.62 25.07
C PRO A 40 -3.11 10.28 25.91
N LEU A 41 -2.04 9.56 26.28
CA LEU A 41 -0.95 10.08 27.10
C LEU A 41 0.16 10.71 26.26
N ALA A 42 0.32 10.27 25.02
CA ALA A 42 1.30 10.81 24.07
C ALA A 42 0.71 11.82 23.10
N THR A 43 -0.60 12.11 23.17
CA THR A 43 -1.30 13.00 22.24
C THR A 43 -1.50 14.40 22.83
N VAL A 44 -0.96 15.41 22.15
CA VAL A 44 -1.16 16.82 22.44
C VAL A 44 -1.78 17.53 21.24
N PHE A 45 -2.55 18.57 21.53
CA PHE A 45 -3.15 19.42 20.51
C PHE A 45 -2.14 20.43 20.02
N ILE A 46 -1.99 20.54 18.70
CA ILE A 46 -1.21 21.60 18.07
C ILE A 46 -2.12 22.45 17.20
N LYS A 47 -1.85 23.76 17.18
CA LYS A 47 -2.42 24.67 16.19
C LYS A 47 -1.36 24.89 15.12
N THR A 48 -1.69 24.55 13.89
CA THR A 48 -0.83 24.86 12.75
C THR A 48 -1.49 25.95 11.93
N LYS A 49 -0.70 26.96 11.54
CA LYS A 49 -1.07 27.88 10.47
C LYS A 49 -0.55 27.27 9.19
N GLU A 50 -1.37 26.48 8.51
CA GLU A 50 -1.05 25.99 7.15
C GLU A 50 -0.67 27.18 6.30
N PHE A 51 0.54 27.21 5.71
CA PHE A 51 0.96 28.07 4.59
C PHE A 51 0.19 29.39 4.38
N GLY A 52 -0.11 30.13 5.46
CA GLY A 52 -0.89 31.37 5.44
C GLY A 52 -2.42 31.31 5.31
N LEU A 53 -3.10 30.16 5.20
CA LEU A 53 -4.51 30.13 4.75
C LEU A 53 -5.56 29.72 5.81
N GLN A 54 -5.33 28.74 6.70
CA GLN A 54 -6.30 28.40 7.76
C GLN A 54 -5.65 27.86 9.05
N GLU A 55 -6.18 28.26 10.22
CA GLU A 55 -5.84 27.61 11.50
C GLU A 55 -6.63 26.31 11.65
N LYS A 56 -5.94 25.16 11.59
CA LYS A 56 -6.54 23.85 11.91
C LYS A 56 -6.04 23.35 13.26
N LYS A 57 -6.96 22.74 14.03
CA LYS A 57 -6.60 21.92 15.19
C LYS A 57 -6.06 20.58 14.67
N ARG A 58 -4.79 20.29 14.93
CA ARG A 58 -4.15 19.02 14.59
C ARG A 58 -3.71 18.30 15.86
N TYR A 59 -3.44 17.01 15.72
CA TYR A 59 -2.97 16.15 16.80
C TYR A 59 -1.48 15.85 16.59
N TYR A 60 -0.68 16.02 17.63
CA TYR A 60 0.67 15.48 17.72
C TYR A 60 0.63 14.34 18.72
N GLY A 61 1.10 13.16 18.32
CA GLY A 61 1.20 12.03 19.21
C GLY A 61 1.41 10.74 18.45
N HIS A 62 1.27 9.62 19.15
CA HIS A 62 1.32 8.31 18.54
C HIS A 62 -0.09 7.78 18.37
N TYR A 63 -0.33 7.13 17.23
CA TYR A 63 -1.52 6.34 17.03
C TYR A 63 -1.13 4.99 16.42
N SER A 64 -1.94 3.99 16.72
CA SER A 64 -1.82 2.67 16.13
C SER A 64 -2.94 2.46 15.11
N TYR A 65 -2.57 1.94 13.94
CA TYR A 65 -3.54 1.36 13.02
C TYR A 65 -4.02 0.03 13.55
N ILE A 66 -5.33 -0.11 13.70
CA ILE A 66 -5.98 -1.37 14.03
C ILE A 66 -6.85 -1.72 12.83
N SER A 67 -6.43 -2.70 12.03
CA SER A 67 -7.19 -3.21 10.89
C SER A 67 -7.31 -4.74 10.97
N PRO A 68 -8.50 -5.25 11.36
CA PRO A 68 -8.73 -6.69 11.51
C PRO A 68 -8.58 -7.48 10.21
N ILE A 69 -9.01 -6.91 9.07
CA ILE A 69 -8.96 -7.62 7.79
C ILE A 69 -7.54 -7.97 7.35
N ARG A 70 -6.52 -7.23 7.83
CA ARG A 70 -5.11 -7.55 7.52
C ARG A 70 -4.69 -8.94 7.99
N GLY A 71 -5.28 -9.45 9.07
CA GLY A 71 -5.03 -10.79 9.58
C GLY A 71 -5.56 -11.91 8.67
N LYS A 72 -6.53 -11.60 7.80
CA LYS A 72 -7.12 -12.55 6.84
C LYS A 72 -6.31 -12.68 5.54
N ARG A 73 -5.25 -11.87 5.38
CA ARG A 73 -4.39 -11.88 4.20
C ARG A 73 -3.65 -13.23 4.08
N PRO A 74 -3.65 -13.88 2.90
CA PRO A 74 -2.93 -15.13 2.71
C PRO A 74 -1.42 -14.93 2.86
N SER A 75 -0.75 -15.86 3.55
CA SER A 75 0.71 -15.93 3.58
C SER A 75 1.20 -16.65 2.32
N GLY A 76 1.99 -15.98 1.48
CA GLY A 76 2.63 -16.62 0.31
C GLY A 76 3.79 -17.54 0.71
N PHE A 77 4.22 -17.44 1.96
CA PHE A 77 5.26 -18.21 2.58
C PHE A 77 4.65 -19.34 3.44
N ARG A 78 5.06 -20.60 3.25
CA ARG A 78 4.69 -21.71 4.16
C ARG A 78 5.37 -21.55 5.53
N GLU A 79 4.67 -21.90 6.61
CA GLU A 79 5.27 -21.99 7.95
C GLU A 79 6.49 -22.94 7.92
N SER A 80 7.57 -22.55 8.59
CA SER A 80 8.81 -23.31 8.60
C SER A 80 8.56 -24.72 9.16
N ILE A 81 8.73 -25.74 8.32
CA ILE A 81 8.80 -27.12 8.77
C ILE A 81 10.06 -27.25 9.65
N PRO A 82 10.01 -27.84 10.85
CA PRO A 82 11.16 -27.87 11.75
C PRO A 82 12.31 -28.70 11.17
N LYS A 83 13.53 -28.18 11.35
CA LYS A 83 14.86 -28.82 11.24
C LYS A 83 14.98 -29.96 10.21
N ARG A 84 15.29 -29.60 8.97
CA ARG A 84 15.82 -30.50 7.95
C ARG A 84 17.10 -29.92 7.33
N SER A 85 17.85 -30.76 6.61
CA SER A 85 19.17 -30.42 6.06
C SER A 85 19.12 -29.17 5.16
N GLU A 86 20.22 -28.43 5.04
CA GLU A 86 20.27 -27.16 4.29
C GLU A 86 19.86 -27.34 2.81
N LEU A 87 20.27 -28.44 2.18
CA LEU A 87 19.91 -28.77 0.79
C LEU A 87 18.41 -29.08 0.62
N GLU A 88 17.78 -29.72 1.61
CA GLU A 88 16.34 -29.97 1.61
C GLU A 88 15.53 -28.70 1.92
N LYS A 89 16.12 -27.70 2.57
CA LYS A 89 15.48 -26.39 2.76
C LYS A 89 15.46 -25.59 1.47
N GLU A 90 16.58 -25.48 0.75
CA GLU A 90 16.66 -24.72 -0.50
C GLU A 90 15.69 -25.27 -1.56
N LEU A 91 15.68 -26.58 -1.77
CA LEU A 91 14.78 -27.23 -2.74
C LEU A 91 13.29 -27.11 -2.35
N MET A 92 12.98 -27.17 -1.06
CA MET A 92 11.61 -26.99 -0.58
C MET A 92 11.19 -25.53 -0.51
N GLU A 93 12.12 -24.59 -0.37
CA GLU A 93 11.86 -23.15 -0.39
C GLU A 93 11.47 -22.68 -1.80
N GLU A 94 12.05 -23.25 -2.86
CA GLU A 94 11.58 -23.06 -4.24
C GLU A 94 10.20 -23.69 -4.49
N LEU A 95 9.97 -24.91 -3.99
CA LEU A 95 8.70 -25.65 -4.16
C LEU A 95 7.55 -25.16 -3.26
N ALA A 96 7.81 -24.28 -2.29
CA ALA A 96 6.82 -23.81 -1.29
C ALA A 96 6.24 -22.41 -1.57
N ILE A 97 6.62 -21.78 -2.68
CA ILE A 97 6.21 -20.41 -3.02
C ILE A 97 4.76 -20.40 -3.52
N LYS A 98 3.87 -19.78 -2.76
CA LYS A 98 2.50 -19.47 -3.22
C LYS A 98 2.47 -18.03 -3.69
N ASP A 99 2.43 -17.83 -5.01
CA ASP A 99 2.32 -16.51 -5.60
C ASP A 99 0.85 -16.13 -5.84
N VAL A 100 0.23 -15.52 -4.84
CA VAL A 100 -1.17 -15.08 -4.90
C VAL A 100 -1.41 -14.00 -5.97
N PHE A 101 -0.35 -13.30 -6.41
CA PHE A 101 -0.47 -12.29 -7.46
C PHE A 101 -0.53 -12.90 -8.86
N LEU A 102 -0.20 -14.18 -9.03
CA LEU A 102 -0.29 -14.85 -10.33
C LEU A 102 -1.72 -14.80 -10.88
N ALA A 103 -2.73 -15.01 -10.03
CA ALA A 103 -4.13 -14.91 -10.43
C ALA A 103 -4.50 -13.50 -10.92
N VAL A 104 -3.86 -12.47 -10.35
CA VAL A 104 -4.04 -11.09 -10.80
C VAL A 104 -3.35 -10.88 -12.15
N THR A 105 -2.09 -11.28 -12.30
CA THR A 105 -1.34 -11.02 -13.54
C THR A 105 -1.88 -11.82 -14.73
N GLU A 106 -2.46 -12.99 -14.48
CA GLU A 106 -3.08 -13.84 -15.50
C GLU A 106 -4.57 -13.54 -15.73
N GLY A 107 -5.24 -12.88 -14.77
CA GLY A 107 -6.67 -12.53 -14.88
C GLY A 107 -7.64 -13.68 -14.60
N GLU A 108 -7.12 -14.86 -14.22
CA GLU A 108 -7.87 -16.09 -14.03
C GLU A 108 -7.60 -16.71 -12.64
N PRO A 109 -8.50 -17.56 -12.12
CA PRO A 109 -8.26 -18.24 -10.84
C PRO A 109 -7.02 -19.12 -10.92
N VAL A 110 -6.24 -19.15 -9.84
CA VAL A 110 -5.07 -20.02 -9.71
C VAL A 110 -5.30 -20.98 -8.54
N TYR A 111 -4.87 -22.22 -8.73
CA TYR A 111 -5.00 -23.31 -7.76
C TYR A 111 -3.62 -23.85 -7.41
N ASP A 112 -3.44 -24.32 -6.17
CA ASP A 112 -2.25 -25.06 -5.77
C ASP A 112 -2.31 -26.53 -6.24
N GLU A 113 -1.22 -27.27 -6.03
CA GLU A 113 -1.08 -28.69 -6.41
C GLU A 113 -2.14 -29.60 -5.78
N LEU A 114 -2.76 -29.17 -4.68
CA LEU A 114 -3.83 -29.90 -3.99
C LEU A 114 -5.23 -29.51 -4.50
N GLY A 115 -5.31 -28.64 -5.51
CA GLY A 115 -6.57 -28.15 -6.07
C GLY A 115 -7.24 -27.05 -5.24
N ASN A 116 -6.57 -26.50 -4.21
CA ASN A 116 -7.13 -25.38 -3.44
C ASN A 116 -6.91 -24.08 -4.20
N GLN A 117 -7.94 -23.24 -4.29
CA GLN A 117 -7.81 -21.95 -4.92
C GLN A 117 -6.92 -21.02 -4.08
N ILE A 118 -5.86 -20.49 -4.69
CA ILE A 118 -4.92 -19.55 -4.06
C ILE A 118 -5.12 -18.10 -4.50
N GLY A 119 -5.85 -17.89 -5.59
CA GLY A 119 -6.27 -16.56 -6.06
C GLY A 119 -7.47 -16.65 -6.99
N ASP A 120 -8.30 -15.61 -7.00
CA ASP A 120 -9.51 -15.53 -7.81
C ASP A 120 -9.38 -14.62 -9.02
N GLY A 121 -8.34 -13.80 -9.11
CA GLY A 121 -8.09 -12.89 -10.24
C GLY A 121 -8.94 -11.62 -10.21
N PHE A 122 -9.76 -11.41 -9.17
CA PHE A 122 -10.47 -10.14 -8.99
C PHE A 122 -9.53 -9.09 -8.41
N THR A 123 -9.56 -7.89 -8.97
CA THR A 123 -8.69 -6.79 -8.54
C THR A 123 -9.27 -5.43 -8.96
N ILE A 124 -8.54 -4.37 -8.61
CA ILE A 124 -8.71 -3.00 -9.11
C ILE A 124 -7.30 -2.50 -9.40
N ILE A 125 -6.93 -2.40 -10.69
CA ILE A 125 -5.61 -1.95 -11.14
C ILE A 125 -5.68 -0.44 -11.35
N ILE A 126 -4.90 0.31 -10.59
CA ILE A 126 -4.84 1.77 -10.73
C ILE A 126 -3.93 2.15 -11.89
N THR A 127 -2.81 1.45 -12.04
CA THR A 127 -1.89 1.64 -13.17
C THR A 127 -1.30 0.34 -13.70
N GLU A 128 -1.13 0.29 -15.01
CA GLU A 128 -0.31 -0.67 -15.74
C GLU A 128 0.91 0.08 -16.28
N ASP A 129 2.09 -0.20 -15.73
CA ASP A 129 3.24 0.69 -15.82
C ASP A 129 2.82 2.13 -15.47
N GLU A 130 3.02 3.12 -16.35
CA GLU A 130 2.60 4.52 -16.14
C GLU A 130 1.17 4.82 -16.63
N MET A 131 0.49 3.85 -17.25
CA MET A 131 -0.85 4.04 -17.82
C MET A 131 -1.94 3.88 -16.76
N ARG A 132 -2.82 4.88 -16.65
CA ARG A 132 -4.02 4.81 -15.77
C ARG A 132 -4.99 3.74 -16.27
N ARG A 133 -5.61 3.01 -15.35
CA ARG A 133 -6.60 1.97 -15.63
C ARG A 133 -7.91 2.26 -14.88
N ASP A 134 -8.06 1.74 -13.66
CA ASP A 134 -9.28 1.86 -12.87
C ASP A 134 -9.27 3.08 -11.96
N ASN A 135 -10.46 3.55 -11.58
CA ASN A 135 -10.58 4.66 -10.63
C ASN A 135 -10.15 4.23 -9.20
N PRO A 136 -9.26 4.98 -8.52
CA PRO A 136 -8.83 4.75 -7.14
C PRO A 136 -9.96 4.67 -6.09
N PHE A 137 -11.17 5.13 -6.40
CA PHE A 137 -12.36 5.07 -5.57
C PHE A 137 -13.47 4.17 -6.14
N SER A 138 -13.20 3.38 -7.20
CA SER A 138 -14.12 2.34 -7.66
C SER A 138 -14.35 1.31 -6.55
N ASP A 139 -15.59 0.97 -6.22
CA ASP A 139 -15.94 -0.04 -5.21
C ASP A 139 -16.19 -1.43 -5.81
N ILE A 140 -16.09 -1.58 -7.13
CA ILE A 140 -16.37 -2.82 -7.85
C ILE A 140 -15.06 -3.42 -8.34
N PRO A 141 -14.52 -4.46 -7.67
CA PRO A 141 -13.43 -5.25 -8.23
C PRO A 141 -13.94 -6.07 -9.41
N HIS A 142 -13.08 -6.29 -10.39
CA HIS A 142 -13.39 -7.09 -11.56
C HIS A 142 -12.21 -7.98 -11.93
N ARG A 143 -12.48 -9.02 -12.71
CA ARG A 143 -11.41 -9.76 -13.38
C ARG A 143 -10.83 -8.87 -14.46
N ILE A 144 -9.51 -8.95 -14.63
CA ILE A 144 -8.81 -8.29 -15.71
C ILE A 144 -8.50 -9.29 -16.81
N GLU A 145 -8.26 -8.81 -18.02
CA GLU A 145 -7.54 -9.60 -19.01
C GLU A 145 -6.11 -9.90 -18.54
N ARG A 146 -5.54 -10.99 -19.05
CA ARG A 146 -4.12 -11.31 -18.87
C ARG A 146 -3.25 -10.11 -19.22
N LEU A 147 -2.36 -9.72 -18.31
CA LEU A 147 -1.48 -8.57 -18.54
C LEU A 147 -0.54 -8.81 -19.73
N PRO A 148 -0.32 -7.80 -20.59
CA PRO A 148 0.61 -7.90 -21.70
C PRO A 148 2.03 -8.29 -21.26
N GLU A 149 2.73 -9.09 -22.07
CA GLU A 149 4.13 -9.49 -21.80
C GLU A 149 5.11 -8.31 -21.67
N ARG A 150 4.77 -7.17 -22.28
CA ARG A 150 5.55 -5.92 -22.21
C ARG A 150 5.38 -5.18 -20.88
N CYS A 151 4.31 -5.46 -20.14
CA CYS A 151 4.03 -4.81 -18.87
C CYS A 151 5.13 -5.20 -17.88
N LYS A 152 5.74 -4.20 -17.22
CA LYS A 152 6.82 -4.44 -16.25
C LYS A 152 6.26 -4.56 -14.84
N ALA A 153 5.37 -3.66 -14.47
CA ALA A 153 4.75 -3.62 -13.15
C ALA A 153 3.31 -3.09 -13.20
N ILE A 154 2.53 -3.45 -12.20
CA ILE A 154 1.19 -2.89 -11.98
C ILE A 154 1.08 -2.37 -10.56
N THR A 155 0.25 -1.35 -10.37
CA THR A 155 -0.18 -0.91 -9.03
C THR A 155 -1.67 -1.13 -8.86
N LEU A 156 -2.05 -1.86 -7.81
CA LEU A 156 -3.43 -2.26 -7.52
C LEU A 156 -3.89 -1.82 -6.12
N ILE A 157 -5.21 -1.78 -5.90
CA ILE A 157 -5.76 -1.60 -4.56
C ILE A 157 -5.51 -2.85 -3.71
N ASN A 158 -4.95 -2.67 -2.52
CA ASN A 158 -4.73 -3.77 -1.58
C ASN A 158 -6.08 -4.38 -1.16
N ARG A 159 -6.26 -5.68 -1.41
CA ARG A 159 -7.47 -6.42 -1.02
C ARG A 159 -7.68 -6.48 0.50
N TYR A 160 -6.60 -6.47 1.29
CA TYR A 160 -6.64 -6.52 2.76
C TYR A 160 -6.02 -5.24 3.35
N PRO A 161 -6.68 -4.09 3.20
CA PRO A 161 -6.08 -2.80 3.51
C PRO A 161 -6.06 -2.51 5.02
N SER A 162 -5.20 -1.56 5.40
CA SER A 162 -5.14 -0.97 6.74
C SER A 162 -6.16 0.13 6.97
N MET A 163 -6.81 0.62 5.91
CA MET A 163 -7.68 1.79 5.91
C MET A 163 -8.94 1.51 5.10
N VAL A 164 -10.01 2.23 5.42
CA VAL A 164 -11.24 2.27 4.63
C VAL A 164 -11.06 3.26 3.49
N ARG A 165 -11.29 2.78 2.28
CA ARG A 165 -11.12 3.55 1.04
C ARG A 165 -12.44 4.17 0.59
N VAL A 166 -13.50 3.37 0.57
CA VAL A 166 -14.84 3.76 0.13
C VAL A 166 -15.85 3.40 1.21
N ILE A 167 -16.70 4.36 1.57
CA ILE A 167 -17.80 4.18 2.52
C ILE A 167 -19.06 4.73 1.88
N ASN A 168 -20.12 3.94 1.85
CA ASN A 168 -21.44 4.40 1.45
C ASN A 168 -21.93 5.50 2.42
N GLU A 169 -22.28 6.66 1.88
CA GLU A 169 -22.65 7.85 2.67
C GLU A 169 -23.85 7.62 3.60
N LYS A 170 -24.79 6.71 3.26
CA LYS A 170 -25.97 6.43 4.09
C LYS A 170 -25.62 5.79 5.43
N ILE A 171 -24.56 4.98 5.49
CA ILE A 171 -24.10 4.31 6.72
C ILE A 171 -22.90 4.99 7.36
N ARG A 172 -22.31 5.99 6.71
CA ARG A 172 -21.14 6.72 7.23
C ARG A 172 -21.41 7.36 8.60
N ALA A 173 -22.58 7.96 8.78
CA ALA A 173 -22.95 8.60 10.04
C ALA A 173 -23.09 7.56 11.16
N GLN A 174 -23.71 6.41 10.87
CA GLN A 174 -23.83 5.28 11.79
C GLN A 174 -22.45 4.79 12.22
N ILE A 175 -21.57 4.47 11.26
CA ILE A 175 -20.20 3.99 11.54
C ILE A 175 -19.46 4.97 12.45
N LYS A 176 -19.49 6.27 12.14
CA LYS A 176 -18.84 7.30 12.94
C LYS A 176 -19.38 7.38 14.38
N GLY A 177 -20.68 7.13 14.58
CA GLY A 177 -21.32 7.11 15.90
C GLY A 177 -20.99 5.87 16.73
N GLU A 178 -20.67 4.74 16.07
CA GLU A 178 -20.35 3.47 16.72
C GLU A 178 -18.85 3.29 17.04
N LEU A 179 -17.99 4.19 16.55
CA LEU A 179 -16.55 4.10 16.78
C LEU A 179 -16.20 4.08 18.28
N PRO A 180 -15.25 3.22 18.70
CA PRO A 180 -14.78 3.20 20.08
C PRO A 180 -14.24 4.56 20.53
N SER A 181 -14.47 4.92 21.79
CA SER A 181 -13.96 6.16 22.38
C SER A 181 -12.44 6.29 22.19
N GLY A 182 -11.98 7.50 21.85
CA GLY A 182 -10.57 7.79 21.57
C GLY A 182 -10.05 7.23 20.24
N SER A 183 -10.92 6.68 19.40
CA SER A 183 -10.57 6.19 18.06
C SER A 183 -11.15 7.09 16.97
N LYS A 184 -10.45 7.13 15.84
CA LYS A 184 -10.95 7.73 14.59
C LYS A 184 -11.01 6.67 13.51
N LEU A 185 -11.91 6.84 12.54
CA LEU A 185 -11.91 6.03 11.34
C LEU A 185 -10.56 6.16 10.62
N ALA A 186 -9.92 5.03 10.31
CA ALA A 186 -8.72 5.03 9.48
C ALA A 186 -9.16 5.11 8.01
N GLN A 187 -9.23 6.30 7.44
CA GLN A 187 -9.68 6.51 6.06
C GLN A 187 -8.51 6.79 5.12
N GLY A 188 -8.41 6.03 4.03
CA GLY A 188 -7.30 6.14 3.09
C GLY A 188 -7.27 5.06 2.02
N ILE A 189 -6.29 5.18 1.11
CA ILE A 189 -6.06 4.25 0.00
C ILE A 189 -4.79 3.47 0.30
N ASN A 190 -4.87 2.14 0.27
CA ASN A 190 -3.70 1.28 0.36
C ASN A 190 -3.44 0.64 -1.00
N LEU A 191 -2.28 0.93 -1.58
CA LEU A 191 -1.83 0.39 -2.86
C LEU A 191 -0.80 -0.72 -2.65
N VAL A 192 -0.72 -1.62 -3.61
CA VAL A 192 0.36 -2.61 -3.76
C VAL A 192 0.90 -2.53 -5.17
N THR A 193 2.21 -2.40 -5.31
CA THR A 193 2.87 -2.46 -6.62
C THR A 193 3.59 -3.78 -6.75
N VAL A 194 3.38 -4.52 -7.84
CA VAL A 194 4.03 -5.79 -8.11
C VAL A 194 4.64 -5.78 -9.51
N SER A 195 5.76 -6.47 -9.70
CA SER A 195 6.25 -6.79 -11.03
C SER A 195 5.24 -7.69 -11.76
N ARG A 196 5.23 -7.69 -13.09
CA ARG A 196 4.39 -8.60 -13.90
C ARG A 196 4.90 -10.03 -13.80
N LYS A 197 6.20 -10.24 -14.06
CA LYS A 197 6.86 -11.54 -13.84
C LYS A 197 7.20 -11.74 -12.37
N PHE A 198 7.25 -12.98 -11.94
CA PHE A 198 7.67 -13.32 -10.60
C PHE A 198 9.17 -13.04 -10.44
N TYR A 199 9.52 -12.25 -9.43
CA TYR A 199 10.89 -12.06 -8.97
C TYR A 199 10.90 -12.24 -7.45
N PRO A 200 11.79 -13.07 -6.88
CA PRO A 200 11.84 -13.29 -5.44
C PRO A 200 12.26 -12.01 -4.70
N ALA A 201 11.53 -11.64 -3.66
CA ALA A 201 11.85 -10.47 -2.84
C ALA A 201 13.16 -10.61 -2.06
N LEU A 202 13.62 -11.84 -1.81
CA LEU A 202 14.85 -12.10 -1.06
C LEU A 202 16.10 -12.22 -1.95
N ASP A 203 15.92 -12.21 -3.26
CA ASP A 203 17.01 -12.31 -4.24
C ASP A 203 17.02 -11.04 -5.11
N PHE A 204 17.54 -9.97 -4.54
CA PHE A 204 17.59 -8.66 -5.21
C PHE A 204 18.51 -8.64 -6.43
N GLU A 205 19.57 -9.45 -6.41
CA GLU A 205 20.58 -9.48 -7.47
C GLU A 205 20.02 -10.06 -8.78
N SER A 206 19.01 -10.93 -8.71
CA SER A 206 18.35 -11.47 -9.89
C SER A 206 17.27 -10.56 -10.49
N ILE A 207 16.94 -9.44 -9.84
CA ILE A 207 15.91 -8.52 -10.32
C ILE A 207 16.54 -7.55 -11.33
N PRO A 208 16.12 -7.57 -12.61
CA PRO A 208 16.65 -6.63 -13.60
C PRO A 208 16.33 -5.18 -13.24
N GLU A 209 17.26 -4.27 -13.52
CA GLU A 209 17.13 -2.84 -13.22
C GLU A 209 15.85 -2.25 -13.85
N GLU A 210 15.52 -2.66 -15.08
CA GLU A 210 14.34 -2.18 -15.78
C GLU A 210 13.03 -2.59 -15.10
N ILE A 211 13.02 -3.67 -14.32
CA ILE A 211 11.86 -4.12 -13.53
C ILE A 211 11.73 -3.28 -12.27
N LEU A 212 12.83 -3.03 -11.56
CA LEU A 212 12.83 -2.11 -10.41
C LEU A 212 12.37 -0.72 -10.82
N HIS A 213 12.90 -0.22 -11.94
CA HIS A 213 12.45 1.05 -12.53
C HIS A 213 10.96 1.02 -12.87
N GLY A 214 10.46 -0.06 -13.48
CA GLY A 214 9.04 -0.26 -13.75
C GLY A 214 8.16 -0.19 -12.49
N ILE A 215 8.59 -0.83 -11.40
CA ILE A 215 7.91 -0.77 -10.10
C ILE A 215 7.84 0.69 -9.60
N PHE A 216 8.95 1.42 -9.62
CA PHE A 216 8.96 2.82 -9.17
C PHE A 216 8.08 3.72 -10.04
N LEU A 217 8.11 3.56 -11.36
CA LEU A 217 7.30 4.36 -12.29
C LEU A 217 5.81 4.06 -12.15
N SER A 218 5.43 2.79 -12.00
CA SER A 218 4.04 2.40 -11.79
C SER A 218 3.51 2.93 -10.46
N MET A 219 4.30 2.77 -9.39
CA MET A 219 3.97 3.28 -8.06
C MET A 219 3.81 4.81 -8.07
N LYS A 220 4.75 5.55 -8.68
CA LYS A 220 4.69 7.00 -8.85
C LYS A 220 3.39 7.41 -9.55
N SER A 221 3.07 6.77 -10.67
CA SER A 221 1.90 7.12 -11.49
C SER A 221 0.60 6.84 -10.74
N ALA A 222 0.51 5.74 -10.01
CA ALA A 222 -0.64 5.41 -9.18
C ALA A 222 -0.82 6.36 -8.00
N ILE A 223 0.28 6.76 -7.34
CA ILE A 223 0.25 7.77 -6.27
C ILE A 223 -0.34 9.07 -6.81
N LEU A 224 0.20 9.58 -7.92
CA LEU A 224 -0.25 10.85 -8.51
C LEU A 224 -1.73 10.78 -8.88
N TYR A 225 -2.15 9.70 -9.53
CA TYR A 225 -3.55 9.52 -9.90
C TYR A 225 -4.48 9.40 -8.70
N ALA A 226 -4.10 8.63 -7.67
CA ALA A 226 -4.88 8.49 -6.44
C ALA A 226 -5.00 9.79 -5.66
N VAL A 227 -3.94 10.60 -5.60
CA VAL A 227 -3.97 11.92 -4.97
C VAL A 227 -4.85 12.89 -5.77
N GLU A 228 -4.73 12.92 -7.09
CA GLU A 228 -5.59 13.74 -7.95
C GLU A 228 -7.08 13.42 -7.75
N GLU A 229 -7.43 12.14 -7.78
CA GLU A 229 -8.81 11.70 -7.55
C GLU A 229 -9.30 11.98 -6.13
N ALA A 230 -8.41 11.95 -5.14
CA ALA A 230 -8.74 12.30 -3.77
C ALA A 230 -9.02 13.80 -3.63
N ILE A 231 -8.22 14.65 -4.27
CA ILE A 231 -8.47 16.11 -4.32
C ILE A 231 -9.80 16.39 -5.01
N ASN A 232 -10.12 15.71 -6.11
CA ASN A 232 -11.41 15.81 -6.80
C ASN A 232 -12.61 15.37 -5.93
N LYS A 233 -12.35 14.70 -4.80
CA LYS A 233 -13.34 14.29 -3.79
C LYS A 233 -13.23 15.09 -2.49
N ASP A 234 -12.63 16.27 -2.54
CA ASP A 234 -12.46 17.20 -1.40
C ASP A 234 -11.64 16.64 -0.23
N TYR A 235 -10.70 15.73 -0.50
CA TYR A 235 -9.66 15.39 0.46
C TYR A 235 -8.48 16.35 0.34
N TYR A 236 -8.05 16.89 1.48
CA TYR A 236 -6.90 17.78 1.62
C TYR A 236 -5.95 17.22 2.70
N ASP A 237 -4.71 17.72 2.77
CA ASP A 237 -3.68 17.23 3.70
C ASP A 237 -3.35 15.73 3.54
N ILE A 238 -3.25 15.29 2.28
CA ILE A 238 -3.03 13.89 1.93
C ILE A 238 -1.58 13.50 2.22
N ILE A 239 -1.39 12.49 3.06
CA ILE A 239 -0.06 11.98 3.42
C ILE A 239 0.20 10.68 2.67
N VAL A 240 1.29 10.63 1.91
CA VAL A 240 1.69 9.47 1.12
C VAL A 240 2.93 8.83 1.73
N THR A 241 2.85 7.55 2.05
CA THR A 241 3.96 6.76 2.62
C THR A 241 4.21 5.52 1.77
N PRO A 242 5.13 5.59 0.77
CA PRO A 242 5.59 4.42 0.04
C PRO A 242 6.63 3.64 0.86
N PHE A 243 6.59 2.31 0.82
CA PHE A 243 7.56 1.46 1.52
C PHE A 243 7.65 0.05 0.91
N PHE A 244 8.71 -0.67 1.26
CA PHE A 244 8.91 -2.07 0.94
C PHE A 244 9.07 -2.86 2.24
N ASN A 245 8.44 -4.04 2.31
CA ASN A 245 8.66 -5.00 3.39
C ASN A 245 9.29 -6.26 2.82
N ILE A 246 10.55 -6.48 3.14
CA ILE A 246 11.38 -7.49 2.47
C ILE A 246 11.76 -8.58 3.47
N GLY A 247 11.13 -9.75 3.30
CA GLY A 247 11.32 -10.89 4.21
C GLY A 247 10.37 -10.90 5.41
N ARG A 248 10.26 -12.07 6.02
CA ARG A 248 9.24 -12.35 7.06
C ARG A 248 9.46 -11.56 8.35
N MET A 249 10.71 -11.34 8.74
CA MET A 249 11.07 -10.66 9.99
C MET A 249 10.62 -9.20 10.05
N VAL A 250 10.41 -8.57 8.90
CA VAL A 250 9.93 -7.18 8.78
C VAL A 250 8.49 -7.10 8.27
N GLY A 251 7.73 -8.21 8.38
CA GLY A 251 6.32 -8.26 7.99
C GLY A 251 6.06 -8.40 6.49
N GLY A 252 7.06 -8.84 5.70
CA GLY A 252 6.90 -9.27 4.32
C GLY A 252 6.14 -10.60 4.26
N SER A 253 4.91 -10.58 3.75
CA SER A 253 4.02 -11.76 3.71
C SER A 253 4.00 -12.46 2.36
N GLN A 254 4.59 -11.86 1.32
CA GLN A 254 4.58 -12.40 -0.04
C GLN A 254 6.02 -12.61 -0.52
N PRO A 255 6.28 -13.71 -1.26
CA PRO A 255 7.60 -14.05 -1.78
C PRO A 255 7.99 -13.22 -3.00
N ARG A 256 7.01 -12.70 -3.75
CA ARG A 256 7.23 -11.79 -4.89
C ARG A 256 7.69 -10.42 -4.40
N ILE A 257 8.64 -9.79 -5.10
CA ILE A 257 8.98 -8.37 -4.89
C ILE A 257 7.74 -7.50 -5.05
N HIS A 258 7.46 -6.68 -4.04
CA HIS A 258 6.33 -5.77 -4.06
C HIS A 258 6.57 -4.57 -3.16
N SER A 259 6.01 -3.44 -3.55
CA SER A 259 5.92 -2.25 -2.69
C SER A 259 4.50 -2.09 -2.17
N GLN A 260 4.36 -1.32 -1.11
CA GLN A 260 3.08 -0.85 -0.61
C GLN A 260 3.10 0.66 -0.50
N VAL A 261 1.94 1.28 -0.71
CA VAL A 261 1.78 2.73 -0.49
C VAL A 261 0.55 2.98 0.34
N TYR A 262 0.72 3.76 1.42
CA TYR A 262 -0.36 4.20 2.26
C TYR A 262 -0.65 5.67 1.95
N ILE A 263 -1.83 5.95 1.44
CA ILE A 263 -2.32 7.30 1.13
C ILE A 263 -3.39 7.64 2.15
N ASP A 264 -3.03 8.46 3.12
CA ASP A 264 -3.90 8.85 4.21
C ASP A 264 -4.83 9.98 3.81
N LEU A 265 -6.13 9.77 3.96
CA LEU A 265 -7.16 10.76 3.62
C LEU A 265 -7.79 11.43 4.84
N SER A 266 -7.33 11.08 6.04
CA SER A 266 -7.85 11.63 7.30
C SER A 266 -7.05 12.84 7.82
N GLY A 267 -5.96 13.22 7.13
CA GLY A 267 -5.04 14.29 7.54
C GLY A 267 -4.16 13.94 8.77
N ASP A 268 -4.46 12.82 9.43
CA ASP A 268 -3.68 12.28 10.54
C ASP A 268 -2.40 11.64 9.95
N GLY A 269 -1.23 12.27 10.17
CA GLY A 269 0.05 11.87 9.58
C GLY A 269 0.96 13.07 9.29
N HIS A 270 0.35 14.25 9.07
CA HIS A 270 1.02 15.55 8.99
C HIS A 270 1.51 16.05 10.37
N GLY A 271 1.77 15.14 11.32
CA GLY A 271 2.07 15.47 12.72
C GLY A 271 3.28 16.41 12.88
N SER A 272 3.60 16.75 14.13
CA SER A 272 4.63 17.75 14.44
C SER A 272 5.98 17.47 13.78
N ARG A 273 6.35 16.20 13.54
CA ARG A 273 7.61 15.85 12.87
C ARG A 273 7.63 16.35 11.42
N PHE A 274 6.60 16.06 10.64
CA PHE A 274 6.52 16.53 9.25
C PHE A 274 6.35 18.05 9.20
N GLU A 275 5.51 18.61 10.07
CA GLU A 275 5.38 20.07 10.22
C GLU A 275 6.71 20.73 10.59
N SER A 276 7.49 20.14 11.49
CA SER A 276 8.81 20.66 11.88
C SER A 276 9.81 20.56 10.74
N HIS A 277 9.78 19.49 9.94
CA HIS A 277 10.59 19.39 8.73
C HIS A 277 10.22 20.49 7.72
N LEU A 278 8.93 20.69 7.45
CA LEU A 278 8.46 21.75 6.55
C LEU A 278 8.79 23.15 7.09
N LYS A 279 8.64 23.37 8.39
CA LYS A 279 8.96 24.65 9.03
C LYS A 279 10.45 24.94 9.00
N ALA A 280 11.29 23.94 9.30
CA ALA A 280 12.74 24.06 9.19
C ALA A 280 13.18 24.37 7.75
N PHE A 281 12.52 23.76 6.76
CA PHE A 281 12.75 24.07 5.35
C PHE A 281 12.35 25.52 5.02
N LYS A 282 11.16 25.95 5.45
CA LYS A 282 10.65 27.30 5.22
C LYS A 282 11.49 28.40 5.89
N GLU A 283 11.92 28.20 7.13
CA GLU A 283 12.72 29.18 7.88
C GLU A 283 14.09 29.45 7.24
N ARG A 284 14.62 28.50 6.45
CA ARG A 284 15.92 28.62 5.77
C ARG A 284 15.83 29.23 4.37
N GLY A 285 14.63 29.43 3.83
CA GLY A 285 14.46 29.93 2.47
C GLY A 285 15.14 29.03 1.44
N ASP A 286 16.04 29.61 0.63
CA ASP A 286 16.72 28.91 -0.47
C ASP A 286 17.84 27.94 -0.01
N ASN A 287 18.17 27.91 1.29
CA ASN A 287 19.23 27.06 1.82
C ASN A 287 18.71 25.69 2.28
N CYS A 288 18.74 24.68 1.42
CA CYS A 288 18.34 23.32 1.76
C CYS A 288 19.36 22.63 2.69
N HIS A 289 18.91 22.21 3.88
CA HIS A 289 19.73 21.49 4.86
C HIS A 289 20.29 20.18 4.33
N LEU A 290 19.55 19.44 3.49
CA LEU A 290 20.02 18.18 2.92
C LEU A 290 21.05 18.40 1.80
N CYS A 291 20.96 19.51 1.05
CA CYS A 291 21.93 19.84 0.00
C CYS A 291 23.25 20.37 0.56
N THR A 292 23.24 20.87 1.79
CA THR A 292 24.40 21.51 2.44
C THR A 292 24.96 20.69 3.60
N SER A 293 24.27 19.64 4.04
CA SER A 293 24.72 18.76 5.12
C SER A 293 25.93 17.95 4.70
N LYS A 294 27.02 18.09 5.45
CA LYS A 294 28.17 17.18 5.41
C LYS A 294 28.01 16.15 6.52
N HIS A 295 27.80 14.88 6.17
CA HIS A 295 27.70 13.79 7.14
C HIS A 295 29.08 13.21 7.48
N GLY A 296 29.98 14.06 7.98
CA GLY A 296 31.36 13.68 8.34
C GLY A 296 32.42 14.64 7.77
N GLU A 297 33.66 14.50 8.25
CA GLU A 297 34.86 15.13 7.68
C GLU A 297 35.54 14.20 6.68
N GLU A 298 36.51 14.66 5.88
CA GLU A 298 37.20 13.86 4.84
C GLU A 298 37.72 12.51 5.35
N ASN A 299 38.13 12.44 6.63
CA ASN A 299 38.63 11.21 7.25
C ASN A 299 37.58 10.43 8.07
N TYR A 300 36.34 10.92 8.15
CA TYR A 300 35.22 10.34 8.92
C TYR A 300 33.88 10.46 8.19
N SER A 301 33.89 10.35 6.86
CA SER A 301 32.68 10.39 6.04
C SER A 301 31.78 9.20 6.38
N ARG A 302 30.49 9.46 6.63
CA ARG A 302 29.46 8.43 6.75
C ARG A 302 28.91 8.00 5.40
N MET A 303 29.38 8.59 4.30
CA MET A 303 28.94 8.24 2.96
C MET A 303 29.27 6.78 2.65
N VAL A 304 28.26 6.02 2.24
CA VAL A 304 28.36 4.60 1.85
C VAL A 304 28.43 4.46 0.34
N LEU A 305 27.64 5.23 -0.41
CA LEU A 305 27.60 5.19 -1.88
C LEU A 305 27.31 6.58 -2.45
N GLU A 306 28.01 6.95 -3.51
CA GLU A 306 27.72 8.15 -4.31
C GLU A 306 27.62 7.74 -5.78
N THR A 307 26.59 8.25 -6.44
CA THR A 307 26.28 8.02 -7.86
C THR A 307 26.03 9.37 -8.53
N GLU A 308 25.81 9.37 -9.85
CA GLU A 308 25.47 10.60 -10.59
C GLU A 308 24.24 11.34 -10.01
N TYR A 309 23.28 10.61 -9.43
CA TYR A 309 21.99 11.17 -9.00
C TYR A 309 21.71 11.03 -7.50
N TRP A 310 22.46 10.22 -6.76
CA TRP A 310 22.17 9.88 -5.37
C TRP A 310 23.43 9.80 -4.51
N ILE A 311 23.31 10.28 -3.28
CA ILE A 311 24.27 10.06 -2.19
C ILE A 311 23.55 9.27 -1.09
N TYR A 312 24.13 8.16 -0.68
CA TYR A 312 23.68 7.32 0.43
C TYR A 312 24.70 7.43 1.58
N PHE A 313 24.19 7.77 2.77
CA PHE A 313 24.96 7.95 4.01
C PHE A 313 24.61 6.87 5.05
#